data_AF-A0A3S5CM86-F1
#
_entry.id   AF-A0A3S5CM86-F1
#
_cell.length_a   1.000
_cell.length_b   1.000
_cell.length_c   1.000
_cell.angle_alpha   90.00
_cell.angle_beta   90.00
_cell.angle_gamma   90.00
#
_symmetry.space_group_name_H-M   'P 1'
#
loop_
_entity.id
_entity.type
_entity.pdbx_description
1 polymer ?
#
loop_
_entity_poly.entity_id
_entity_poly.type
_entity_poly.pdbx_seq_one_letter_code
_entity_poly.pdbx_strand_id
1 'polypeptide(L)'
;MANVISPDYFPHAPSHPSILWLVDCPNLSEVTELASRVYRESLATPYIGQFVVFGRRHHAEEAHLRVLCLTDDTVDKTLECQEGFELLASSPPVEVGIFIYETF
;
A
#
# COMPACT_ATOMS: atom_id res chain seq x y z
N MET A 1 -24.30 -10.65 9.34
CA MET A 1 -24.24 -11.91 10.12
C MET A 1 -23.07 -12.71 9.56
N ALA A 2 -21.91 -12.65 10.23
CA ALA A 2 -20.79 -13.51 9.86
C ALA A 2 -21.11 -14.91 10.38
N ASN A 3 -21.34 -15.86 9.48
CA ASN A 3 -21.51 -17.25 9.89
C ASN A 3 -20.18 -17.71 10.52
N VAL A 4 -20.22 -17.99 11.81
CA VAL A 4 -19.15 -18.71 12.50
C VAL A 4 -19.15 -20.11 11.88
N ILE A 5 -18.22 -20.36 10.95
CA ILE A 5 -18.03 -21.69 10.38
C ILE A 5 -17.55 -22.58 11.53
N SER A 6 -18.35 -23.60 11.89
CA SER A 6 -17.99 -24.58 12.93
C SER A 6 -16.62 -25.20 12.62
N PRO A 7 -15.75 -25.43 13.62
CA PRO A 7 -14.45 -26.09 13.41
C PRO A 7 -14.56 -27.50 12.78
N ASP A 8 -15.76 -28.07 12.71
CA ASP A 8 -16.05 -29.40 12.14
C ASP A 8 -16.05 -29.46 10.61
N TYR A 9 -15.85 -28.34 9.89
CA TYR A 9 -15.90 -28.33 8.42
C TYR A 9 -14.61 -28.79 7.72
N PHE A 10 -13.54 -29.05 8.47
CA PHE A 10 -12.28 -29.60 7.93
C PHE A 10 -12.05 -31.03 8.43
N PRO A 11 -12.55 -32.06 7.73
CA PRO A 11 -12.45 -33.45 8.17
C PRO A 11 -11.01 -34.00 8.20
N HIS A 12 -10.03 -33.28 7.61
CA HIS A 12 -8.64 -33.70 7.55
C HIS A 12 -7.69 -32.55 7.86
N ALA A 13 -6.99 -32.64 8.99
CA ALA A 13 -5.83 -31.81 9.24
C ALA A 13 -4.70 -32.20 8.27
N PRO A 14 -3.98 -31.24 7.67
CA PRO A 14 -2.88 -31.55 6.75
C PRO A 14 -1.76 -32.29 7.50
N SER A 15 -1.15 -33.28 6.85
CA SER A 15 -0.05 -34.07 7.43
C SER A 15 1.27 -33.28 7.56
N HIS A 16 1.33 -32.11 6.93
CA HIS A 16 2.48 -31.20 6.93
C HIS A 16 2.02 -29.76 7.17
N PRO A 17 2.85 -28.90 7.78
CA PRO A 17 2.52 -27.49 7.94
C PRO A 17 2.24 -26.86 6.57
N SER A 18 1.11 -26.18 6.45
CA SER A 18 0.63 -25.57 5.21
C SER A 18 -0.20 -24.33 5.52
N ILE A 19 -0.17 -23.35 4.63
CA ILE A 19 -1.00 -22.14 4.74
C ILE A 19 -2.38 -22.45 4.16
N LEU A 20 -3.43 -22.25 4.96
CA LEU A 20 -4.82 -22.56 4.58
C LEU A 20 -5.62 -21.27 4.51
N TRP A 21 -6.36 -21.09 3.40
CA TRP A 21 -7.25 -19.95 3.17
C TRP A 21 -8.65 -20.47 2.83
N LEU A 22 -9.66 -19.93 3.50
CA LEU A 22 -11.06 -20.18 3.18
C LEU A 22 -11.55 -19.08 2.23
N VAL A 23 -12.08 -19.48 1.08
CA VAL A 23 -12.62 -18.55 0.08
C VAL A 23 -14.04 -18.96 -0.24
N ASP A 24 -14.99 -18.11 0.10
CA ASP A 24 -16.37 -18.23 -0.35
C ASP A 24 -16.51 -17.50 -1.70
N CYS A 25 -16.70 -18.27 -2.78
CA CYS A 25 -16.76 -17.74 -4.13
C CYS A 25 -17.98 -18.31 -4.86
N PRO A 26 -18.84 -17.47 -5.48
CA PRO A 26 -20.02 -17.94 -6.21
C PRO A 26 -19.66 -18.68 -7.51
N ASN A 27 -18.48 -18.42 -8.09
CA ASN A 27 -18.00 -19.10 -9.30
C ASN A 27 -16.73 -19.92 -9.02
N LEU A 28 -16.88 -21.25 -8.90
CA LEU A 28 -15.78 -22.14 -8.57
C LEU A 28 -14.67 -22.17 -9.62
N SER A 29 -14.95 -21.83 -10.89
CA SER A 29 -13.89 -21.82 -11.92
C SER A 29 -12.89 -20.67 -11.75
N GLU A 30 -13.28 -19.59 -11.08
CA GLU A 30 -12.45 -18.39 -10.88
C GLU A 30 -11.74 -18.37 -9.53
N VAL A 31 -12.10 -19.27 -8.60
CA VAL A 31 -11.61 -19.26 -7.21
C VAL A 31 -10.08 -19.28 -7.11
N THR A 32 -9.41 -20.05 -7.96
CA THR A 32 -7.95 -20.18 -7.96
C THR A 32 -7.27 -18.90 -8.41
N GLU A 33 -7.82 -18.23 -9.43
CA GLU A 33 -7.31 -16.97 -9.94
C GLU A 33 -7.50 -15.85 -8.90
N LEU A 34 -8.71 -15.77 -8.33
CA LEU A 34 -9.04 -14.82 -7.27
C LEU A 34 -8.14 -15.01 -6.05
N ALA A 35 -8.02 -16.25 -5.55
CA ALA A 35 -7.16 -16.57 -4.41
C ALA A 35 -5.70 -16.23 -4.68
N SER A 36 -5.20 -16.53 -5.90
CA SER A 36 -3.82 -16.21 -6.28
C SER A 36 -3.57 -14.71 -6.33
N ARG A 37 -4.54 -13.92 -6.82
CA ARG A 37 -4.44 -12.47 -6.89
C ARG A 37 -4.45 -11.85 -5.50
N VAL A 38 -5.41 -12.23 -4.65
CA VAL A 38 -5.50 -11.74 -3.26
C VAL A 38 -4.25 -12.13 -2.49
N TYR A 39 -3.78 -13.37 -2.64
CA TYR A 39 -2.53 -13.81 -2.01
C TYR A 39 -1.36 -12.92 -2.42
N ARG A 40 -1.18 -12.68 -3.73
CA ARG A 40 -0.08 -11.83 -4.23
C ARG A 40 -0.17 -10.40 -3.70
N GLU A 41 -1.36 -9.81 -3.69
CA GLU A 41 -1.58 -8.45 -3.16
C GLU A 41 -1.34 -8.39 -1.64
N SER A 42 -1.70 -9.44 -0.89
CA SER A 42 -1.52 -9.52 0.56
C SER A 42 -0.08 -9.76 1.03
N LEU A 43 0.82 -10.17 0.12
CA LEU A 43 2.23 -10.34 0.46
C LEU A 43 2.95 -9.01 0.67
N ALA A 44 2.44 -7.92 0.11
CA ALA A 44 3.02 -6.61 0.28
C ALA A 44 2.92 -6.19 1.75
N THR A 45 4.06 -5.87 2.36
CA THR A 45 4.07 -5.33 3.71
C THR A 45 3.55 -3.89 3.69
N PRO A 46 2.52 -3.55 4.47
CA PRO A 46 2.06 -2.18 4.55
C PRO A 46 3.05 -1.33 5.35
N TYR A 47 3.39 -0.16 4.79
CA TYR A 47 4.18 0.85 5.49
C TYR A 47 3.30 2.05 5.84
N ILE A 48 3.64 2.78 6.88
CA ILE A 48 3.01 4.07 7.15
C ILE A 48 3.87 5.14 6.50
N GLY A 49 3.27 5.89 5.58
CA GLY A 49 3.92 6.98 4.85
C GLY A 49 3.14 8.27 4.95
N GLN A 50 3.82 9.38 4.73
CA GLN A 50 3.26 10.72 4.65
C GLN A 50 3.61 11.31 3.29
N PHE A 51 2.59 11.62 2.49
CA PHE A 51 2.78 12.37 1.25
C PHE A 51 2.99 13.84 1.53
N VAL A 52 4.00 14.43 0.91
CA VAL A 52 4.30 15.86 0.95
C VAL A 52 4.51 16.39 -0.46
N VAL A 53 3.99 17.59 -0.71
CA VAL A 53 4.10 18.25 -2.00
C VAL A 53 4.94 19.50 -1.85
N PHE A 54 6.00 19.57 -2.62
CA PHE A 54 6.89 20.70 -2.72
C PHE A 54 6.69 21.43 -4.04
N GLY A 55 6.91 22.74 -4.04
CA GLY A 55 6.83 23.56 -5.25
C GLY A 55 7.90 24.62 -5.31
N ARG A 56 8.36 24.91 -6.54
CA ARG A 56 9.26 26.03 -6.81
C ARG A 56 8.88 26.68 -8.13
N ARG A 57 8.68 28.00 -8.12
CA ARG A 57 8.36 28.77 -9.31
C ARG A 57 9.65 29.36 -9.89
N HIS A 58 10.03 28.91 -11.08
CA HIS A 58 11.20 29.46 -11.78
C HIS A 58 10.83 30.64 -12.68
N HIS A 59 9.62 30.63 -13.26
CA HIS A 59 9.11 31.69 -14.13
C HIS A 59 7.64 32.01 -13.84
N ALA A 60 7.16 33.16 -14.30
CA ALA A 60 5.76 33.56 -14.09
C ALA A 60 4.76 32.55 -14.68
N GLU A 61 5.10 31.81 -15.72
CA GLU A 61 4.19 30.84 -16.34
C GLU A 61 4.49 29.38 -15.96
N GLU A 62 5.52 29.11 -15.16
CA GLU A 62 5.99 27.74 -14.89
C GLU A 62 6.38 27.52 -13.42
N ALA A 63 5.88 26.41 -12.86
CA ALA A 63 6.24 25.92 -11.54
C ALA A 63 6.61 24.44 -11.62
N HIS A 64 7.65 24.06 -10.88
CA HIS A 64 8.09 22.69 -10.71
C HIS A 64 7.50 22.16 -9.40
N LEU A 65 6.76 21.05 -9.47
CA LEU A 65 6.24 20.36 -8.31
C LEU A 65 7.00 19.05 -8.09
N ARG A 66 7.23 18.69 -6.82
CA ARG A 66 7.77 17.39 -6.44
C ARG A 66 6.89 16.77 -5.36
N VAL A 67 6.56 15.49 -5.52
CA VAL A 67 5.75 14.73 -4.56
C VAL A 67 6.63 13.67 -3.95
N LEU A 68 6.72 13.66 -2.62
CA LEU A 68 7.50 12.68 -1.88
C LEU A 68 6.58 11.90 -0.96
N CYS A 69 6.88 10.61 -0.76
CA CYS A 69 6.32 9.80 0.32
C CYS A 69 7.41 9.56 1.36
N LEU A 70 7.21 10.07 2.57
CA LEU A 70 8.12 9.94 3.70
C LEU A 70 7.62 8.85 4.65
N THR A 71 8.40 7.83 4.94
CA THR A 71 7.99 6.72 5.83
C THR A 71 8.60 6.79 7.23
N ASP A 72 9.88 7.19 7.34
CA ASP A 72 10.61 7.31 8.63
C ASP A 72 11.26 8.70 8.82
N ASP A 73 11.21 9.56 7.80
CA ASP A 73 11.88 10.85 7.80
C ASP A 73 10.94 12.04 7.96
N THR A 74 11.52 13.13 8.45
CA THR A 74 10.86 14.43 8.60
C THR A 74 11.09 15.30 7.37
N VAL A 75 10.13 16.15 7.05
CA VAL A 75 10.18 17.09 5.92
C VAL A 75 11.45 17.95 5.92
N ASP A 76 11.95 18.33 7.10
CA ASP A 76 13.13 19.20 7.23
C ASP A 76 14.45 18.57 6.73
N LYS A 77 14.48 17.25 6.55
CA LYS A 77 15.66 16.52 6.09
C LYS A 77 15.69 16.29 4.58
N THR A 78 14.65 16.69 3.85
CA THR A 78 14.58 16.45 2.41
C THR A 78 15.45 17.44 1.63
N LEU A 79 15.94 17.02 0.45
CA LEU A 79 16.80 17.87 -0.39
C LEU A 79 16.03 19.08 -0.95
N GLU A 80 14.71 18.97 -1.09
CA GLU A 80 13.80 20.01 -1.56
C GLU A 80 13.96 21.30 -0.75
N CYS A 81 14.12 21.18 0.57
CA CYS A 81 14.35 22.31 1.47
C CYS A 81 15.69 23.01 1.18
N GLN A 82 16.75 22.27 0.82
CA GLN A 82 18.06 22.83 0.46
C GLN A 82 18.06 23.44 -0.96
N GLU A 83 17.27 22.88 -1.87
CA GLU A 83 17.13 23.35 -3.24
C GLU A 83 16.15 24.55 -3.36
N GLY A 84 15.61 25.04 -2.25
CA GLY A 84 14.71 26.19 -2.22
C GLY A 84 13.31 25.91 -2.77
N PHE A 85 12.84 24.67 -2.68
CA PHE A 85 11.44 24.35 -2.84
C PHE A 85 10.67 24.66 -1.56
N GLU A 86 9.45 25.15 -1.69
CA GLU A 86 8.56 25.42 -0.57
C GLU A 86 7.59 24.25 -0.36
N LEU A 87 7.33 23.90 0.89
CA LEU A 87 6.30 22.92 1.23
C LEU A 87 4.92 23.54 0.97
N LEU A 88 4.17 22.93 0.06
CA LEU A 88 2.83 23.39 -0.32
C LEU A 88 1.72 22.62 0.40
N ALA A 89 1.90 21.32 0.62
CA ALA A 89 0.91 20.48 1.28
C ALA A 89 1.56 19.27 1.96
N SER A 90 0.91 18.79 3.01
CA SER A 90 1.25 17.56 3.72
C SER A 90 -0.04 16.80 4.04
N SER A 91 -0.01 15.50 3.78
CA SER A 91 -1.09 14.57 4.14
C SER A 91 -0.90 14.04 5.57
N PRO A 92 -1.95 13.51 6.22
CA PRO A 92 -1.78 12.70 7.42
C PRO A 92 -1.04 11.38 7.11
N PRO A 93 -0.53 10.66 8.13
CA PRO A 93 0.03 9.33 7.94
C PRO A 93 -1.02 8.37 7.37
N VAL A 94 -0.65 7.69 6.28
CA VAL A 94 -1.51 6.74 5.57
C VAL A 94 -0.76 5.44 5.32
N GLU A 95 -1.52 4.35 5.23
CA GLU A 95 -0.98 3.07 4.81
C GLU A 95 -0.62 3.14 3.33
N VAL A 96 0.63 2.79 3.02
CA VAL A 96 1.17 2.79 1.68
C VAL A 96 1.75 1.41 1.34
N GLY A 97 1.38 0.91 0.16
CA GLY A 97 1.94 -0.32 -0.39
C GLY A 97 3.21 -0.06 -1.20
N ILE A 98 4.05 -1.08 -1.38
CA ILE A 98 5.33 -1.00 -2.12
C ILE A 98 5.22 -0.37 -3.53
N PHE A 99 4.05 -0.38 -4.18
CA PHE A 99 3.87 0.10 -5.55
C PHE A 99 3.89 1.63 -5.73
N ILE A 100 3.84 2.42 -4.66
CA ILE A 100 3.92 3.89 -4.79
C ILE A 100 5.31 4.42 -5.18
N TYR A 101 6.38 3.62 -5.08
CA TYR A 101 7.71 4.06 -5.51
C TYR A 101 7.87 4.17 -7.04
N GLU A 102 7.03 3.52 -7.85
CA GLU A 102 7.15 3.54 -9.31
C GLU A 102 6.15 4.46 -10.03
N THR A 103 5.23 5.13 -9.31
CA THR A 103 4.13 5.90 -9.93
C THR A 103 4.29 7.42 -9.83
N PHE A 104 5.40 7.94 -9.29
CA PHE A 104 5.67 9.38 -9.19
C PHE A 104 7.00 9.78 -9.82
#